data_AF-A0A6G6Y4F2-F1
#
_entry.id   AF-A0A6G6Y4F2-F1
#
_cell.length_a   1.000
_cell.length_b   1.000
_cell.length_c   1.000
_cell.angle_alpha   90.00
_cell.angle_beta   90.00
_cell.angle_gamma   90.00
#
_symmetry.space_group_name_H-M   'P 1'
#
loop_
_entity.id
_entity.type
_entity.pdbx_description
1 polymer ?
#
loop_
_entity_poly.entity_id
_entity_poly.type
_entity_poly.pdbx_seq_one_letter_code
_entity_poly.pdbx_strand_id
1 'polypeptide(L)'
;MGALTDRLNAAASGFAITVAPLVVVAIAQLVFMPQILAVAEGLESNEQARLVSIWRAEFSIAHTIVAILFVIYWLLVAVLGKGQILRCKSANRILAFCVVAYLTITLYSIFLWPDGLRVVCPFLGISDTIANPYACDAMSSCDVFADVASQLILLGLLGLIVPFIISLIVRIVSSRRACQRQDDTPPSLVE
;
A
#
# COMPACT_ATOMS: atom_id res chain seq x y z
N MET A 1 -2.70 -29.10 -19.22
CA MET A 1 -3.38 -27.78 -19.29
C MET A 1 -4.23 -27.49 -18.06
N GLY A 2 -5.10 -28.41 -17.58
CA GLY A 2 -5.97 -28.15 -16.41
C GLY A 2 -5.25 -27.60 -15.16
N ALA A 3 -4.11 -28.19 -14.78
CA ALA A 3 -3.36 -27.74 -13.61
C ALA A 3 -2.79 -26.30 -13.68
N LEU A 4 -2.62 -25.72 -14.88
CA LEU A 4 -2.23 -24.31 -15.02
C LEU A 4 -3.45 -23.39 -14.88
N THR A 5 -4.57 -23.77 -15.50
CA THR A 5 -5.84 -23.05 -15.40
C THR A 5 -6.31 -22.96 -13.95
N ASP A 6 -6.18 -24.04 -13.17
CA ASP A 6 -6.54 -24.04 -11.74
C ASP A 6 -5.67 -23.07 -10.92
N ARG A 7 -4.37 -22.97 -11.25
CA ARG A 7 -3.44 -22.05 -10.59
C ARG A 7 -3.73 -20.60 -10.96
N LEU A 8 -4.08 -20.34 -12.22
CA LEU A 8 -4.49 -19.02 -12.67
C LEU A 8 -5.80 -18.59 -12.01
N ASN A 9 -6.78 -19.49 -11.88
CA ASN A 9 -8.03 -19.20 -11.17
C ASN A 9 -7.78 -18.90 -9.69
N ALA A 10 -6.92 -19.67 -9.03
CA ALA A 10 -6.53 -19.42 -7.64
C ALA A 10 -5.78 -18.10 -7.48
N ALA A 11 -4.88 -17.77 -8.41
CA ALA A 11 -4.15 -16.50 -8.42
C ALA A 11 -5.08 -15.30 -8.70
N ALA A 12 -6.04 -15.44 -9.61
CA ALA A 12 -7.04 -14.41 -9.88
C ALA A 12 -7.94 -14.16 -8.67
N SER A 13 -8.37 -15.22 -7.98
CA SER A 13 -9.13 -15.10 -6.72
C SER A 13 -8.30 -14.41 -5.64
N GLY A 14 -7.04 -14.82 -5.46
CA GLY A 14 -6.11 -14.19 -4.53
C GLY A 14 -5.89 -12.71 -4.84
N PHE A 15 -5.69 -12.38 -6.12
CA PHE A 15 -5.56 -11.01 -6.61
C PHE A 15 -6.78 -10.18 -6.26
N ALA A 16 -7.99 -10.66 -6.59
CA ALA A 16 -9.23 -9.95 -6.31
C ALA A 16 -9.39 -9.64 -4.81
N ILE A 17 -9.10 -10.61 -3.93
CA ILE A 17 -9.17 -10.42 -2.48
C ILE A 17 -8.17 -9.36 -1.99
N THR A 18 -6.95 -9.35 -2.54
CA THR A 18 -5.92 -8.39 -2.12
C THR A 18 -6.13 -6.99 -2.66
N VAL A 19 -6.69 -6.86 -3.87
CA VAL A 19 -6.83 -5.58 -4.58
C VAL A 19 -8.16 -4.89 -4.28
N ALA A 20 -9.22 -5.63 -3.97
CA ALA A 20 -10.52 -5.05 -3.60
C ALA A 20 -10.43 -3.92 -2.55
N PRO A 21 -9.78 -4.10 -1.38
CA PRO A 21 -9.68 -3.02 -0.40
C PRO A 21 -8.82 -1.85 -0.89
N LEU A 22 -7.80 -2.11 -1.74
CA LEU A 22 -6.97 -1.06 -2.34
C LEU A 22 -7.78 -0.17 -3.28
N VAL A 23 -8.66 -0.78 -4.09
CA VAL A 23 -9.54 -0.07 -5.02
C VAL A 23 -10.53 0.81 -4.27
N VAL A 24 -11.10 0.32 -3.17
CA VAL A 24 -12.03 1.11 -2.32
C VAL A 24 -11.34 2.37 -1.79
N VAL A 25 -10.11 2.25 -1.28
CA VAL A 25 -9.35 3.40 -0.78
C VAL A 25 -8.93 4.34 -1.91
N ALA A 26 -8.51 3.80 -3.05
CA ALA A 26 -8.16 4.62 -4.23
C ALA A 26 -9.35 5.47 -4.69
N ILE A 27 -10.54 4.87 -4.77
CA ILE A 27 -11.77 5.57 -5.15
C ILE A 27 -12.12 6.62 -4.09
N ALA A 28 -12.07 6.26 -2.81
CA ALA A 28 -12.31 7.21 -1.73
C ALA A 28 -11.36 8.41 -1.85
N GLN A 29 -10.07 8.18 -2.04
CA GLN A 29 -9.10 9.26 -2.22
C GLN A 29 -9.40 10.15 -3.43
N LEU A 30 -9.74 9.58 -4.59
CA LEU A 30 -10.08 10.37 -5.77
C LEU A 30 -11.33 11.23 -5.58
N VAL A 31 -12.33 10.70 -4.86
CA VAL A 31 -13.59 11.39 -4.56
C VAL A 31 -13.38 12.49 -3.52
N PHE A 32 -12.67 12.19 -2.44
CA PHE A 32 -12.44 13.13 -1.33
C PHE A 32 -11.28 14.11 -1.61
N MET A 33 -10.45 13.89 -2.64
CA MET A 33 -9.30 14.76 -2.98
C MET A 33 -9.63 16.25 -3.01
N PRO A 34 -10.71 16.72 -3.67
CA PRO A 34 -11.03 18.13 -3.71
C PRO A 34 -11.31 18.70 -2.32
N GLN A 35 -11.92 17.92 -1.42
CA GLN A 35 -12.22 18.33 -0.05
C GLN A 35 -10.97 18.31 0.82
N ILE A 36 -10.08 17.34 0.62
CA ILE A 36 -8.77 17.27 1.28
C ILE A 36 -7.93 18.51 0.91
N LEU A 37 -8.00 18.91 -0.37
CA LEU A 37 -7.21 20.02 -0.92
C LEU A 37 -7.84 21.39 -0.71
N ALA A 38 -9.17 21.48 -0.59
CA ALA A 38 -9.88 22.74 -0.33
C ALA A 38 -9.62 23.28 1.08
N VAL A 39 -9.08 22.47 1.99
CA VAL A 39 -8.64 22.92 3.32
C VAL A 39 -7.37 23.78 3.25
N ALA A 40 -6.62 23.73 2.14
CA ALA A 40 -5.44 24.57 1.94
C ALA A 40 -5.84 26.06 1.86
N GLU A 41 -5.77 26.74 3.00
CA GLU A 41 -6.11 28.15 3.14
C GLU A 41 -5.17 29.02 2.30
N GLY A 42 -5.73 30.01 1.60
CA GLY A 42 -4.97 31.06 0.92
C GLY A 42 -4.68 30.85 -0.56
N LEU A 43 -5.09 29.74 -1.17
CA LEU A 43 -4.96 29.52 -2.62
C LEU A 43 -6.14 30.10 -3.41
N GLU A 44 -5.86 30.75 -4.53
CA GLU A 44 -6.92 31.14 -5.47
C GLU A 44 -7.56 29.89 -6.11
N SER A 45 -8.82 30.00 -6.52
CA SER A 45 -9.60 28.87 -7.09
C SER A 45 -8.90 28.14 -8.25
N ASN A 46 -8.15 28.86 -9.08
CA ASN A 46 -7.37 28.28 -10.17
C ASN A 46 -6.14 27.49 -9.68
N GLU A 47 -5.50 27.96 -8.61
CA GLU A 47 -4.33 27.29 -8.01
C GLU A 47 -4.76 26.03 -7.27
N GLN A 48 -5.89 26.08 -6.56
CA GLN A 48 -6.52 24.89 -5.97
C GLN A 48 -6.86 23.85 -7.04
N ALA A 49 -7.50 24.25 -8.14
CA ALA A 49 -7.83 23.34 -9.25
C ALA A 49 -6.57 22.70 -9.86
N ARG A 50 -5.50 23.48 -10.03
CA ARG A 50 -4.21 22.97 -10.52
C ARG A 50 -3.61 21.97 -9.54
N LEU A 51 -3.60 22.26 -8.24
CA LEU A 51 -3.12 21.34 -7.22
C LEU A 51 -3.91 20.04 -7.19
N VAL A 52 -5.25 20.10 -7.26
CA VAL A 52 -6.12 18.92 -7.38
C VAL A 52 -5.75 18.07 -8.59
N SER A 53 -5.47 18.69 -9.73
CA SER A 53 -5.08 17.96 -10.93
C SER A 53 -3.72 17.24 -10.79
N ILE A 54 -2.73 17.91 -10.20
CA ILE A 54 -1.38 17.35 -9.97
C ILE A 54 -1.46 16.18 -9.01
N TRP A 55 -2.13 16.37 -7.87
CA TRP A 55 -2.28 15.32 -6.86
C TRP A 55 -3.07 14.12 -7.37
N ARG A 56 -4.09 14.34 -8.21
CA ARG A 56 -4.79 13.23 -8.89
C ARG A 56 -3.85 12.42 -9.76
N ALA A 57 -2.95 13.07 -10.50
CA ALA A 57 -1.98 12.38 -11.32
C ALA A 57 -0.99 11.57 -10.46
N GLU A 58 -0.39 12.19 -9.45
CA GLU A 58 0.58 11.54 -8.55
C GLU A 58 -0.02 10.34 -7.80
N PHE A 59 -1.20 10.51 -7.19
CA PHE A 59 -1.87 9.40 -6.52
C PHE A 59 -2.29 8.31 -7.51
N SER A 60 -2.77 8.65 -8.70
CA SER A 60 -3.10 7.67 -9.73
C SER A 60 -1.87 6.85 -10.13
N ILE A 61 -0.71 7.50 -10.29
CA ILE A 61 0.56 6.83 -10.59
C ILE A 61 0.92 5.87 -9.44
N ALA A 62 0.87 6.33 -8.19
CA ALA A 62 1.19 5.50 -7.03
C ALA A 62 0.31 4.24 -6.92
N HIS A 63 -1.01 4.38 -7.08
CA HIS A 63 -1.94 3.25 -7.03
C HIS A 63 -1.74 2.29 -8.21
N THR A 64 -1.41 2.83 -9.39
CA THR A 64 -1.12 2.02 -10.58
C THR A 64 0.14 1.17 -10.38
N ILE A 65 1.21 1.75 -9.83
CA ILE A 65 2.44 1.02 -9.51
C ILE A 65 2.15 -0.13 -8.54
N VAL A 66 1.38 0.14 -7.48
CA VAL A 66 1.00 -0.89 -6.50
C VAL A 66 0.17 -1.99 -7.16
N ALA A 67 -0.82 -1.63 -7.98
CA ALA A 67 -1.63 -2.61 -8.72
C ALA A 67 -0.75 -3.51 -9.61
N ILE A 68 0.21 -2.94 -10.33
CA ILE A 68 1.17 -3.68 -11.16
C ILE A 68 1.99 -4.65 -10.29
N LEU A 69 2.47 -4.24 -9.12
CA LEU A 69 3.20 -5.12 -8.20
C LEU A 69 2.36 -6.31 -7.74
N PHE A 70 1.07 -6.11 -7.44
CA PHE A 70 0.15 -7.21 -7.11
C PHE A 70 -0.10 -8.12 -8.30
N VAL A 71 -0.26 -7.59 -9.52
CA VAL A 71 -0.39 -8.40 -10.73
C VAL A 71 0.85 -9.29 -10.90
N ILE A 72 2.05 -8.70 -10.82
CA ILE A 72 3.32 -9.42 -10.94
C ILE A 72 3.43 -10.50 -9.85
N TYR A 73 3.10 -10.17 -8.60
CA TYR A 73 3.10 -11.13 -7.49
C TYR A 73 2.24 -12.35 -7.80
N TRP A 74 0.98 -12.14 -8.19
CA TRP A 74 0.05 -13.25 -8.42
C TRP A 74 0.38 -14.04 -9.68
N LEU A 75 0.92 -13.39 -10.73
CA LEU A 75 1.45 -14.08 -11.91
C LEU A 75 2.65 -14.96 -11.56
N LEU A 76 3.62 -14.45 -10.80
CA LEU A 76 4.79 -15.23 -10.36
C LEU A 76 4.37 -16.42 -9.51
N VAL A 77 3.38 -16.23 -8.64
CA VAL A 77 2.79 -17.30 -7.84
C VAL A 77 2.12 -18.37 -8.71
N ALA A 78 1.37 -17.97 -9.76
CA ALA A 78 0.71 -18.89 -10.67
C ALA A 78 1.73 -19.71 -11.49
N VAL A 79 2.79 -19.07 -11.98
CA VAL A 79 3.82 -19.68 -12.81
C VAL A 79 4.77 -20.56 -11.99
N LEU A 80 5.22 -20.09 -10.83
CA LEU A 80 6.27 -20.75 -10.04
C LEU A 80 5.73 -21.65 -8.92
N GLY A 81 4.47 -21.46 -8.51
CA GLY A 81 3.80 -22.27 -7.51
C GLY A 81 3.38 -23.65 -8.05
N LYS A 82 3.29 -24.63 -7.15
CA LYS A 82 2.78 -25.98 -7.42
C LYS A 82 1.76 -26.39 -6.35
N GLY A 83 0.57 -26.85 -6.74
CA GLY A 83 -0.47 -27.28 -5.80
C GLY A 83 -1.29 -26.13 -5.19
N GLN A 84 -1.67 -26.22 -3.91
CA GLN A 84 -2.63 -25.32 -3.27
C GLN A 84 -2.00 -23.98 -2.81
N ILE A 85 -1.90 -23.05 -3.77
CA ILE A 85 -1.31 -21.71 -3.65
C ILE A 85 -1.93 -20.84 -2.53
N LEU A 86 -3.24 -21.00 -2.26
CA LEU A 86 -4.00 -20.15 -1.34
C LEU A 86 -3.97 -20.62 0.12
N ARG A 87 -3.61 -21.89 0.38
CA ARG A 87 -3.67 -22.48 1.74
C ARG A 87 -2.51 -22.07 2.66
N CYS A 88 -1.49 -21.38 2.15
CA CYS A 88 -0.34 -20.97 2.95
C CYS A 88 -0.70 -19.83 3.93
N LYS A 89 -1.02 -20.20 5.18
CA LYS A 89 -1.43 -19.25 6.24
C LYS A 89 -0.35 -18.18 6.52
N SER A 90 0.93 -18.54 6.52
CA SER A 90 2.02 -17.60 6.78
C SER A 90 2.16 -16.56 5.67
N ALA A 91 2.17 -16.98 4.40
CA ALA A 91 2.23 -16.06 3.27
C ALA A 91 1.02 -15.12 3.22
N ASN A 92 -0.19 -15.63 3.54
CA ASN A 92 -1.40 -14.82 3.63
C ASN A 92 -1.33 -13.78 4.76
N ARG A 93 -0.78 -14.13 5.94
CA ARG A 93 -0.59 -13.16 7.04
C ARG A 93 0.37 -12.04 6.67
N ILE A 94 1.50 -12.37 6.04
CA ILE A 94 2.49 -11.36 5.62
C ILE A 94 1.91 -10.48 4.51
N LEU A 95 1.18 -11.05 3.55
CA LEU A 95 0.53 -10.28 2.48
C LEU A 95 -0.57 -9.38 3.03
N ALA A 96 -1.38 -9.89 3.97
CA ALA A 96 -2.39 -9.09 4.66
C ALA A 96 -1.76 -7.95 5.46
N PHE A 97 -0.63 -8.18 6.14
CA PHE A 97 0.14 -7.12 6.79
C PHE A 97 0.59 -6.06 5.78
N CYS A 98 1.09 -6.44 4.60
CA CYS A 98 1.47 -5.48 3.57
C CYS A 98 0.28 -4.65 3.09
N VAL A 99 -0.86 -5.29 2.83
CA VAL A 99 -2.10 -4.61 2.41
C VAL A 99 -2.59 -3.66 3.50
N VAL A 100 -2.69 -4.12 4.75
CA VAL A 100 -3.15 -3.29 5.87
C VAL A 100 -2.19 -2.13 6.13
N ALA A 101 -0.88 -2.38 6.15
CA ALA A 101 0.11 -1.32 6.35
C ALA A 101 0.05 -0.27 5.23
N TYR A 102 -0.07 -0.71 3.97
CA TYR A 102 -0.28 0.21 2.85
C TYR A 102 -1.56 1.02 3.05
N LEU A 103 -2.71 0.39 3.33
CA LEU A 103 -3.97 1.08 3.57
C LEU A 103 -3.87 2.09 4.72
N THR A 104 -3.23 1.71 5.82
CA THR A 104 -3.01 2.61 6.96
C THR A 104 -2.16 3.80 6.56
N ILE A 105 -1.05 3.59 5.84
CA ILE A 105 -0.19 4.67 5.35
C ILE A 105 -0.97 5.60 4.40
N THR A 106 -1.72 5.04 3.47
CA THR A 106 -2.53 5.77 2.49
C THR A 106 -3.67 6.55 3.16
N LEU A 107 -4.28 6.02 4.22
CA LEU A 107 -5.23 6.77 5.04
C LEU A 107 -4.53 7.87 5.84
N TYR A 108 -3.37 7.58 6.42
CA TYR A 108 -2.60 8.56 7.20
C TYR A 108 -2.14 9.73 6.34
N SER A 109 -1.78 9.50 5.07
CA SER A 109 -1.43 10.58 4.13
C SER A 109 -2.61 11.48 3.78
N ILE A 110 -3.85 11.02 3.94
CA ILE A 110 -5.05 11.86 3.81
C ILE A 110 -5.19 12.81 5.00
N PHE A 111 -4.91 12.32 6.21
CA PHE A 111 -5.07 13.08 7.44
C PHE A 111 -3.92 14.03 7.74
N LEU A 112 -2.69 13.72 7.30
CA LEU A 112 -1.50 14.56 7.44
C LEU A 112 -1.41 15.69 6.39
N TRP A 113 -2.54 16.23 5.93
CA TRP A 113 -2.49 17.49 5.19
C TRP A 113 -1.90 18.58 6.10
N PRO A 114 -1.11 19.56 5.58
CA PRO A 114 -0.51 20.63 6.39
C PRO A 114 -1.47 21.26 7.40
N ASP A 115 -2.72 21.50 7.03
CA ASP A 115 -3.73 22.04 7.95
C ASP A 115 -4.30 21.00 8.94
N GLY A 116 -4.37 19.72 8.56
CA GLY A 116 -4.69 18.63 9.49
C GLY A 116 -3.60 18.45 10.55
N LEU A 117 -2.33 18.61 10.16
CA LEU A 117 -1.19 18.61 11.06
C LEU A 117 -1.12 19.85 11.94
N ARG A 118 -1.47 21.04 11.45
CA ARG A 118 -1.62 22.25 12.28
C ARG A 118 -2.65 22.08 13.40
N VAL A 119 -3.70 21.27 13.16
CA VAL A 119 -4.66 20.90 14.21
C VAL A 119 -4.07 19.87 15.19
N VAL A 120 -3.23 18.94 14.73
CA VAL A 120 -2.65 17.86 15.55
C VAL A 120 -1.39 18.29 16.31
N CYS A 121 -0.58 19.20 15.78
CA CYS A 121 0.66 19.71 16.38
C CYS A 121 0.46 20.29 17.79
N PRO A 122 -0.58 21.10 18.07
CA PRO A 122 -0.90 21.57 19.42
C PRO A 122 -1.18 20.44 20.40
N PHE A 123 -1.84 19.36 19.97
CA PHE A 123 -2.08 18.18 20.83
C PHE A 123 -0.81 17.40 21.13
N LEU A 124 0.16 17.44 20.20
CA LEU A 124 1.49 16.86 20.38
C LEU A 124 2.46 17.79 21.13
N GLY A 125 2.02 19.00 21.49
CA GLY A 125 2.86 20.02 22.15
C GLY A 125 3.89 20.67 21.22
N ILE A 126 3.72 20.55 19.90
CA ILE A 126 4.60 21.14 18.90
C ILE A 126 4.09 22.54 18.56
N SER A 127 4.95 23.55 18.65
CA SER A 127 4.60 24.94 18.35
C SER A 127 4.46 25.17 16.84
N ASP A 128 3.40 25.88 16.46
CA ASP A 128 3.17 26.36 15.09
C ASP A 128 3.78 27.76 14.84
N THR A 129 4.56 28.27 15.80
CA THR A 129 5.24 29.55 15.65
C THR A 129 6.47 29.43 14.75
N ILE A 130 6.57 30.30 13.75
CA ILE A 130 7.77 30.43 12.91
C ILE A 130 8.95 30.85 13.80
N ALA A 131 9.96 29.98 13.91
CA ALA A 131 11.10 30.20 14.81
C ALA A 131 11.97 31.39 14.39
N ASN A 132 12.00 31.74 13.09
CA ASN A 132 12.70 32.92 12.59
C ASN A 132 11.95 33.59 11.42
N PRO A 133 11.09 34.59 11.68
CA PRO A 133 10.25 35.23 10.65
C PRO A 133 11.03 36.04 9.59
N TYR A 134 12.34 36.21 9.76
CA TYR A 134 13.19 36.97 8.84
C TYR A 134 13.98 36.11 7.86
N ALA A 135 13.87 34.77 7.94
CA ALA A 135 14.47 33.88 6.95
C ALA A 135 13.57 33.77 5.72
N CYS A 136 14.15 33.93 4.52
CA CYS A 136 13.50 33.44 3.30
C CYS A 136 13.37 31.92 3.44
N ASP A 137 12.14 31.39 3.38
CA ASP A 137 11.77 29.98 3.66
C ASP A 137 11.71 29.59 5.15
N ALA A 138 11.33 30.51 6.02
CA ALA A 138 11.07 30.18 7.43
C ALA A 138 9.88 29.23 7.59
N MET A 139 10.16 27.97 7.92
CA MET A 139 9.15 26.96 8.29
C MET A 139 8.87 26.98 9.81
N SER A 140 7.62 26.73 10.21
CA SER A 140 7.29 26.48 11.61
C SER A 140 7.84 25.12 12.07
N SER A 141 7.95 24.89 13.38
CA SER A 141 8.34 23.56 13.88
C SER A 141 7.34 22.46 13.52
N CYS A 142 6.06 22.82 13.32
CA CYS A 142 5.03 21.92 12.82
C CYS A 142 5.25 21.56 11.35
N ASP A 143 5.61 22.53 10.49
CA ASP A 143 5.92 22.30 9.08
C ASP A 143 7.14 21.37 8.91
N VAL A 144 8.17 21.55 9.74
CA VAL A 144 9.34 20.66 9.75
C VAL A 144 8.97 19.24 10.20
N PHE A 145 8.13 19.10 11.22
CA PHE A 145 7.64 17.80 11.66
C PHE A 145 6.80 17.11 10.57
N ALA A 146 5.93 17.87 9.89
CA ALA A 146 5.13 17.39 8.77
C ALA A 146 6.00 16.87 7.63
N ASP A 147 7.03 17.62 7.25
CA ASP A 147 7.97 17.23 6.19
C ASP A 147 8.72 15.94 6.57
N VAL A 148 9.27 15.86 7.77
CA VAL A 148 9.95 14.65 8.27
C VAL A 148 8.99 13.46 8.35
N ALA A 149 7.76 13.65 8.83
CA ALA A 149 6.75 12.60 8.88
C ALA A 149 6.38 12.09 7.48
N SER A 150 6.25 13.00 6.50
CA SER A 150 5.98 12.65 5.11
C SER A 150 7.11 11.81 4.48
N GLN A 151 8.37 12.15 4.78
CA GLN A 151 9.54 11.41 4.31
C GLN A 151 9.63 10.02 4.96
N LEU A 152 9.35 9.92 6.26
CA LEU A 152 9.28 8.64 6.97
C LEU A 152 8.16 7.74 6.44
N ILE A 153 7.04 8.32 6.03
CA ILE A 153 5.94 7.59 5.39
C ILE A 153 6.38 7.01 4.04
N LEU A 154 7.05 7.81 3.20
CA LEU A 154 7.58 7.35 1.93
C LEU A 154 8.60 6.20 2.12
N LEU A 155 9.48 6.34 3.12
CA LEU A 155 10.43 5.30 3.50
C LEU A 155 9.73 4.04 4.00
N GLY A 156 8.65 4.17 4.78
CA GLY A 156 7.82 3.06 5.23
C GLY A 156 7.18 2.30 4.06
N LEU A 157 6.76 3.02 3.02
CA LEU A 157 6.19 2.47 1.79
C LEU A 157 7.22 1.65 1.00
N LEU A 158 8.46 2.15 0.88
CA LEU A 158 9.60 1.38 0.36
C LEU A 158 9.90 0.16 1.25
N GLY A 159 9.78 0.33 2.57
CA GLY A 159 9.93 -0.74 3.55
C GLY A 159 8.95 -1.90 3.36
N LEU A 160 7.78 -1.69 2.75
CA LEU A 160 6.80 -2.75 2.45
C LEU A 160 7.23 -3.68 1.30
N ILE A 161 8.21 -3.29 0.48
CA ILE A 161 8.73 -4.15 -0.59
C ILE A 161 9.35 -5.42 -0.01
N VAL A 162 10.08 -5.31 1.10
CA VAL A 162 10.76 -6.44 1.75
C VAL A 162 9.77 -7.52 2.24
N PRO A 163 8.76 -7.22 3.09
CA PRO A 163 7.78 -8.21 3.51
C PRO A 163 6.93 -8.74 2.34
N PHE A 164 6.71 -7.93 1.30
CA PHE A 164 6.02 -8.37 0.09
C PHE A 164 6.81 -9.47 -0.65
N ILE A 165 8.12 -9.27 -0.84
CA ILE A 165 9.03 -10.28 -1.42
C ILE A 165 9.11 -11.52 -0.52
N ILE A 166 9.20 -11.35 0.81
CA ILE A 166 9.22 -12.48 1.74
C ILE A 166 7.92 -13.30 1.62
N SER A 167 6.75 -12.63 1.55
CA SER A 167 5.46 -13.31 1.34
C SER A 167 5.48 -14.15 0.06
N LEU A 168 6.01 -13.61 -1.04
CA LEU A 168 6.12 -14.29 -2.33
C LEU A 168 6.98 -15.55 -2.22
N ILE A 169 8.18 -15.43 -1.66
CA ILE A 169 9.12 -16.54 -1.50
C ILE A 169 8.50 -17.62 -0.61
N VAL A 170 7.95 -17.25 0.54
CA VAL A 170 7.29 -18.19 1.46
C VAL A 170 6.15 -18.93 0.75
N ARG A 171 5.33 -18.23 -0.04
CA ARG A 171 4.24 -18.86 -0.80
C ARG A 171 4.75 -19.85 -1.83
N ILE A 172 5.75 -19.49 -2.63
CA ILE A 172 6.32 -20.37 -3.67
C ILE A 172 6.99 -21.59 -3.05
N VAL A 173 7.84 -21.39 -2.04
CA VAL A 173 8.59 -22.49 -1.39
C VAL A 173 7.64 -23.44 -0.66
N SER A 174 6.68 -22.92 0.11
CA SER A 174 5.71 -23.76 0.82
C SER A 174 4.82 -24.55 -0.13
N SER A 175 4.38 -23.93 -1.22
CA SER A 175 3.60 -24.57 -2.29
C SER A 175 4.37 -25.75 -2.89
N ARG A 176 5.66 -25.58 -3.21
CA ARG A 176 6.50 -26.66 -3.76
C ARG A 176 6.73 -27.79 -2.75
N ARG A 177 7.00 -27.46 -1.49
CA ARG A 177 7.22 -28.46 -0.43
C ARG A 177 5.97 -29.31 -0.16
N ALA A 178 4.78 -28.70 -0.22
CA ALA A 178 3.52 -29.43 -0.05
C ALA A 178 3.30 -30.44 -1.19
N CYS A 179 3.68 -30.10 -2.41
CA CYS A 179 3.62 -31.00 -3.56
C CYS A 179 4.59 -32.18 -3.42
N GLN A 180 5.85 -31.93 -3.03
CA GLN A 180 6.85 -33.00 -2.83
C GLN A 180 6.38 -34.02 -1.80
N ARG A 181 5.85 -33.57 -0.65
CA ARG A 181 5.32 -34.48 0.38
C ARG A 181 4.17 -35.37 -0.11
N GLN A 182 3.42 -34.93 -1.10
CA GLN A 182 2.28 -35.67 -1.63
C GLN A 182 2.73 -36.72 -2.65
N ASP A 183 3.80 -36.45 -3.41
CA ASP A 183 4.44 -37.41 -4.30
C ASP A 183 5.22 -38.50 -3.53
N ASP A 184 5.75 -38.18 -2.33
CA ASP A 184 6.51 -39.11 -1.48
C ASP A 184 5.64 -40.09 -0.68
N THR A 185 4.31 -39.91 -0.63
CA THR A 185 3.38 -40.83 0.05
C THR A 185 3.14 -42.07 -0.83
N PRO A 186 3.53 -43.30 -0.39
CA PRO A 186 3.34 -44.50 -1.18
C PRO A 186 1.83 -44.83 -1.35
N PRO A 187 1.42 -45.39 -2.50
CA PRO A 187 0.00 -45.63 -2.84
C PRO A 187 -0.70 -46.67 -1.96
N SER A 188 -0.03 -47.27 -0.98
CA SER A 188 -0.57 -48.33 -0.11
C SER A 188 -1.31 -47.83 1.14
N LEU A 189 -1.50 -46.52 1.30
CA LEU A 189 -2.18 -45.92 2.47
C LEU A 189 -3.43 -45.12 2.10
N VAL A 190 -3.94 -45.31 0.88
CA VAL A 190 -5.21 -44.76 0.40
C VAL A 190 -6.19 -45.91 0.18
N GLU A 191 -6.53 -46.61 1.26
CA GLU A 191 -7.77 -47.39 1.38
C GLU A 191 -8.54 -46.91 2.62
#